data_AF-A0A316LZ28-F1
#
_entry.id   AF-A0A316LZ28-F1
#
_cell.length_a   1.000
_cell.length_b   1.000
_cell.length_c   1.000
_cell.angle_alpha   90.00
_cell.angle_beta   90.00
_cell.angle_gamma   90.00
#
_symmetry.space_group_name_H-M   'P 1'
#
loop_
_entity.id
_entity.type
_entity.pdbx_description
1 polymer ?
#
loop_
_entity_poly.entity_id
_entity_poly.type
_entity_poly.pdbx_seq_one_letter_code
_entity_poly.pdbx_strand_id
1 'polypeptide(L)'
;MKNKNIIKSICLILIFSSTISTFNANASTLGTIETKNLIENNEEINHESNVYLPNFEITGEEIRAIYSIPGIGQVALMATGAVLVAGTLYYAGSEIYTQVKQYISKLEEEKDREAYEKAKENGEVTNKHKELHKSGKHINNDNTKDQEPYSSQDLYDDIGLKQRRYFDKDGKAELDIDYKHGGNDKDHKFPHRHYWDWSKTPPRMKDNILKMSVGFICEENEWFYVEDGKIKTGWLTINNKSYYLDPDDGGKRKEGWFYTNSGWYFFDSDSGEKMSGWVYTDNSWYYLDPNDDGKMKTGWFYTDSSWYYLNDSGSMVTGWLEWNNKNYYLGEDGRMQTKWFYTNSGWYFFNPDGGEKMTGWISDNDWYYLDPNNDGKMKTGWLSIGASRYFLNPETGGKMVTGWFYTDSSWYYFYDSGVMARGWLTIGNDRYFLGDNGRMQTGWLSFQGKMYYLYSSGVMARDTNIEGYRINHNGVAVEFGSGVYPYKNEEAA
;
A
#
# COMPACT_ATOMS: atom_id res chain seq x y z
N MET A 1 -15.98 3.57 -19.58
CA MET A 1 -14.67 4.08 -19.12
C MET A 1 -14.49 4.08 -17.60
N LYS A 2 -15.56 4.00 -16.77
CA LYS A 2 -15.49 4.01 -15.30
C LYS A 2 -14.94 2.71 -14.64
N ASN A 3 -14.97 1.55 -15.31
CA ASN A 3 -14.44 0.28 -14.74
C ASN A 3 -12.90 0.18 -14.70
N LYS A 4 -12.15 1.00 -15.44
CA LYS A 4 -10.69 0.89 -15.51
C LYS A 4 -9.95 1.30 -14.23
N ASN A 5 -10.55 2.17 -13.40
CA ASN A 5 -9.86 2.71 -12.22
C ASN A 5 -9.88 1.74 -11.03
N ILE A 6 -10.96 0.98 -10.84
CA ILE A 6 -11.06 -0.06 -9.79
C ILE A 6 -10.19 -1.28 -10.15
N ILE A 7 -10.20 -1.68 -11.43
CA ILE A 7 -9.37 -2.78 -11.94
C ILE A 7 -7.87 -2.51 -11.71
N LYS A 8 -7.43 -1.25 -11.85
CA LYS A 8 -6.03 -0.85 -11.62
C LYS A 8 -5.63 -0.93 -10.15
N SER A 9 -6.49 -0.52 -9.21
CA SER A 9 -6.18 -0.61 -7.77
C SER A 9 -6.05 -2.05 -7.29
N ILE A 10 -6.87 -2.98 -7.82
CA ILE A 10 -6.84 -4.37 -7.34
C ILE A 10 -5.70 -5.19 -7.98
N CYS A 11 -5.36 -4.94 -9.25
CA CYS A 11 -4.15 -5.51 -9.86
C CYS A 11 -2.89 -5.12 -9.07
N LEU A 12 -2.81 -3.88 -8.58
CA LEU A 12 -1.62 -3.39 -7.90
C LEU A 12 -1.42 -4.13 -6.56
N ILE A 13 -2.48 -4.35 -5.79
CA ILE A 13 -2.42 -5.01 -4.47
C ILE A 13 -2.03 -6.50 -4.60
N LEU A 14 -2.53 -7.21 -5.61
CA LEU A 14 -2.19 -8.63 -5.82
C LEU A 14 -0.76 -8.86 -6.30
N ILE A 15 -0.14 -7.88 -6.96
CA ILE A 15 1.28 -7.94 -7.32
C ILE A 15 2.16 -7.85 -6.06
N PHE A 16 1.72 -7.12 -5.02
CA PHE A 16 2.45 -6.97 -3.76
C PHE A 16 2.31 -8.16 -2.78
N SER A 17 1.29 -9.01 -2.91
CA SER A 17 1.12 -10.16 -1.99
C SER A 17 1.89 -11.42 -2.38
N SER A 18 2.66 -11.41 -3.47
CA SER A 18 3.43 -12.59 -3.94
C SER A 18 4.86 -12.65 -3.39
N THR A 19 5.27 -11.71 -2.53
CA THR A 19 6.57 -11.74 -1.87
C THR A 19 6.46 -11.24 -0.43
N ILE A 20 6.17 -12.12 0.53
CA ILE A 20 6.74 -12.11 1.88
C ILE A 20 6.51 -13.51 2.46
N SER A 21 7.59 -14.27 2.53
CA SER A 21 7.72 -15.46 3.36
C SER A 21 8.07 -15.03 4.80
N THR A 22 7.37 -15.67 5.73
CA THR A 22 7.71 -15.86 7.15
C THR A 22 7.86 -14.61 8.03
N PHE A 23 6.80 -14.28 8.78
CA PHE A 23 6.94 -13.66 10.09
C PHE A 23 6.09 -14.42 11.12
N ASN A 24 6.77 -14.96 12.13
CA ASN A 24 6.19 -15.68 13.26
C ASN A 24 5.51 -14.68 14.21
N ALA A 25 4.20 -14.86 14.44
CA ALA A 25 3.54 -14.30 15.61
C ALA A 25 2.54 -15.35 16.16
N ASN A 26 2.80 -15.78 17.39
CA ASN A 26 1.94 -16.70 18.14
C ASN A 26 0.56 -16.08 18.38
N ALA A 27 -0.48 -16.64 17.76
CA ALA A 27 -1.84 -16.60 18.23
C ALA A 27 -2.49 -17.96 17.96
N SER A 28 -2.84 -18.67 19.03
CA SER A 28 -3.47 -19.98 19.02
C SER A 28 -4.82 -19.99 18.29
N THR A 29 -5.10 -21.10 17.60
CA THR A 29 -6.30 -21.48 16.83
C THR A 29 -6.50 -20.81 15.47
N LEU A 30 -5.83 -21.32 14.44
CA LEU A 30 -6.27 -21.37 13.03
C LEU A 30 -5.48 -22.48 12.32
N GLY A 31 -6.17 -23.30 11.52
CA GLY A 31 -5.64 -24.54 10.92
C GLY A 31 -4.49 -24.32 9.95
N THR A 32 -3.53 -25.25 9.95
CA THR A 32 -2.35 -25.27 9.08
C THR A 32 -2.72 -25.58 7.63
N ILE A 33 -2.18 -24.83 6.67
CA ILE A 33 -2.24 -25.11 5.23
C ILE A 33 -0.85 -25.62 4.80
N GLU A 34 -0.75 -26.86 4.31
CA GLU A 34 0.47 -27.39 3.69
C GLU A 34 0.38 -27.31 2.15
N THR A 35 1.40 -26.76 1.49
CA THR A 35 1.57 -26.85 0.04
C THR A 35 2.50 -28.01 -0.32
N LYS A 36 2.01 -29.00 -1.07
CA LYS A 36 2.85 -30.02 -1.73
C LYS A 36 3.05 -29.67 -3.20
N ASN A 37 4.32 -29.55 -3.62
CA ASN A 37 4.72 -29.54 -5.03
C ASN A 37 4.80 -30.98 -5.55
N LEU A 38 4.09 -31.27 -6.64
CA LEU A 38 4.36 -32.42 -7.49
C LEU A 38 4.30 -31.97 -8.97
N ILE A 39 5.45 -32.05 -9.63
CA ILE A 39 5.58 -32.06 -11.09
C ILE A 39 5.51 -33.54 -11.48
N GLU A 40 4.64 -33.91 -12.43
CA GLU A 40 4.94 -34.93 -13.47
C GLU A 40 3.83 -35.06 -14.54
N ASN A 41 4.28 -34.91 -15.80
CA ASN A 41 3.87 -35.59 -17.04
C ASN A 41 2.53 -35.29 -17.76
N ASN A 42 2.70 -34.56 -18.88
CA ASN A 42 2.05 -34.61 -20.20
C ASN A 42 0.92 -35.63 -20.45
N GLU A 43 -0.20 -35.17 -21.04
CA GLU A 43 -0.60 -35.51 -22.42
C GLU A 43 -1.77 -34.61 -22.94
N GLU A 44 -1.63 -34.23 -24.22
CA GLU A 44 -2.59 -33.70 -25.21
C GLU A 44 -3.48 -32.47 -24.97
N ILE A 45 -3.19 -31.45 -25.80
CA ILE A 45 -3.90 -30.20 -26.00
C ILE A 45 -5.07 -30.42 -26.97
N ASN A 46 -6.28 -29.98 -26.59
CA ASN A 46 -7.23 -29.41 -27.55
C ASN A 46 -8.16 -28.37 -26.90
N HIS A 47 -8.10 -27.17 -27.48
CA HIS A 47 -8.96 -25.99 -27.38
C HIS A 47 -10.16 -26.02 -26.40
N GLU A 48 -9.98 -25.42 -25.24
CA GLU A 48 -10.88 -24.41 -24.63
C GLU A 48 -10.17 -23.82 -23.41
N SER A 49 -10.14 -22.49 -23.32
CA SER A 49 -9.41 -21.74 -22.30
C SER A 49 -10.05 -21.89 -20.91
N ASN A 50 -9.73 -23.00 -20.24
CA ASN A 50 -9.96 -23.23 -18.81
C ASN A 50 -8.65 -23.00 -18.05
N VAL A 51 -8.42 -21.78 -17.56
CA VAL A 51 -7.41 -21.57 -16.50
C VAL A 51 -8.08 -21.95 -15.18
N TYR A 52 -7.88 -23.23 -14.81
CA TYR A 52 -8.28 -23.84 -13.55
C TYR A 52 -7.65 -23.10 -12.36
N LEU A 53 -8.44 -22.77 -11.33
CA LEU A 53 -7.91 -22.67 -9.97
C LEU A 53 -7.24 -24.02 -9.64
N PRO A 54 -6.07 -24.04 -8.95
CA PRO A 54 -5.59 -25.30 -8.40
C PRO A 54 -6.71 -25.90 -7.55
N ASN A 55 -7.02 -27.19 -7.73
CA ASN A 55 -8.01 -27.89 -6.93
C ASN A 55 -7.62 -27.81 -5.45
N PHE A 56 -8.15 -26.84 -4.72
CA PHE A 56 -8.07 -26.76 -3.27
C PHE A 56 -9.38 -27.32 -2.71
N GLU A 57 -9.29 -28.42 -1.95
CA GLU A 57 -10.40 -28.88 -1.12
C GLU A 57 -10.61 -27.88 0.03
N ILE A 58 -11.60 -26.99 -0.12
CA ILE A 58 -12.10 -26.18 0.98
C ILE A 58 -12.97 -27.11 1.84
N THR A 59 -12.42 -27.63 2.93
CA THR A 59 -13.18 -28.44 3.88
C THR A 59 -13.87 -27.51 4.89
N GLY A 60 -15.21 -27.46 4.85
CA GLY A 60 -16.04 -26.89 5.93
C GLY A 60 -16.77 -25.57 5.66
N GLU A 61 -16.57 -24.90 4.51
CA GLU A 61 -17.31 -23.66 4.18
C GLU A 61 -17.91 -23.71 2.76
N GLU A 62 -19.21 -23.42 2.64
CA GLU A 62 -19.93 -23.41 1.35
C GLU A 62 -19.58 -22.15 0.52
N ILE A 63 -19.27 -22.34 -0.77
CA ILE A 63 -19.15 -21.26 -1.76
C ILE A 63 -20.56 -20.84 -2.20
N ARG A 64 -20.92 -19.57 -2.04
CA ARG A 64 -22.20 -19.01 -2.52
C ARG A 64 -22.19 -18.73 -4.01
N ALA A 65 -21.11 -18.16 -4.53
CA ALA A 65 -20.99 -17.76 -5.93
C ALA A 65 -19.52 -17.51 -6.31
N ILE A 66 -19.22 -17.65 -7.60
CA ILE A 66 -17.90 -17.36 -8.16
C ILE A 66 -18.05 -16.28 -9.24
N TYR A 67 -17.21 -15.24 -9.17
CA TYR A 67 -17.19 -14.13 -10.11
C TYR A 67 -15.82 -14.05 -10.77
N SER A 68 -15.79 -13.78 -12.07
CA SER A 68 -14.55 -13.46 -12.80
C SER A 68 -14.39 -11.96 -12.85
N ILE A 69 -13.38 -11.43 -12.15
CA ILE A 69 -13.12 -9.99 -12.11
C ILE A 69 -11.88 -9.68 -12.96
N PRO A 70 -12.00 -8.85 -14.02
CA PRO A 70 -10.87 -8.46 -14.85
C PRO A 70 -9.75 -7.86 -14.01
N GLY A 71 -8.52 -8.37 -14.19
CA GLY A 71 -7.34 -7.93 -13.45
C GLY A 71 -7.09 -8.61 -12.09
N ILE A 72 -8.08 -9.32 -11.54
CA ILE A 72 -7.97 -10.04 -10.26
C ILE A 72 -7.98 -11.55 -10.49
N GLY A 73 -8.76 -12.02 -11.46
CA GLY A 73 -9.02 -13.45 -11.69
C GLY A 73 -10.36 -13.89 -11.07
N GLN A 74 -10.50 -15.18 -10.80
CA GLN A 74 -11.70 -15.73 -10.18
C GLN A 74 -11.73 -15.44 -8.67
N VAL A 75 -12.89 -15.01 -8.19
CA VAL A 75 -13.15 -14.70 -6.79
C VAL A 75 -14.36 -15.50 -6.32
N ALA A 76 -14.26 -16.15 -5.16
CA ALA A 76 -15.38 -16.87 -4.55
C ALA A 76 -15.93 -16.11 -3.34
N LEU A 77 -17.26 -15.94 -3.31
CA LEU A 77 -18.00 -15.45 -2.17
C LEU A 77 -18.34 -16.63 -1.25
N MET A 78 -17.87 -16.58 -0.02
CA MET A 78 -18.09 -17.63 0.97
C MET A 78 -19.40 -17.40 1.71
N ALA A 79 -20.11 -18.47 2.10
CA ALA A 79 -21.34 -18.38 2.88
C ALA A 79 -21.14 -17.74 4.26
N THR A 80 -19.92 -17.80 4.79
CA THR A 80 -19.44 -17.18 6.03
C THR A 80 -19.30 -15.66 5.95
N GLY A 81 -19.46 -15.08 4.76
CA GLY A 81 -19.32 -13.64 4.55
C GLY A 81 -17.90 -13.17 4.29
N ALA A 82 -16.98 -14.08 3.96
CA ALA A 82 -15.63 -13.78 3.46
C ALA A 82 -15.55 -13.84 1.92
N VAL A 83 -14.46 -13.32 1.34
CA VAL A 83 -14.14 -13.47 -0.10
C VAL A 83 -12.79 -14.14 -0.28
N LEU A 84 -12.74 -15.18 -1.11
CA LEU A 84 -11.53 -15.90 -1.47
C LEU A 84 -10.99 -15.34 -2.79
N VAL A 85 -9.77 -14.80 -2.76
CA VAL A 85 -9.08 -14.23 -3.92
C VAL A 85 -7.70 -14.87 -4.03
N ALA A 86 -7.42 -15.54 -5.16
CA ALA A 86 -6.13 -16.19 -5.42
C ALA A 86 -5.63 -17.10 -4.27
N GLY A 87 -6.53 -17.85 -3.62
CA GLY A 87 -6.19 -18.75 -2.52
C GLY A 87 -6.08 -18.09 -1.13
N THR A 88 -6.30 -16.78 -1.02
CA THR A 88 -6.28 -16.04 0.26
C THR A 88 -7.69 -15.59 0.65
N LEU A 89 -8.06 -15.79 1.92
CA LEU A 89 -9.36 -15.43 2.46
C LEU A 89 -9.34 -14.01 3.05
N TYR A 90 -10.29 -13.18 2.66
CA TYR A 90 -10.44 -11.80 3.11
C TYR A 90 -11.79 -11.60 3.79
N TYR A 91 -11.78 -11.03 5.00
CA TYR A 91 -12.98 -10.78 5.80
C TYR A 91 -13.39 -9.30 5.77
N ALA A 92 -14.61 -9.03 6.26
CA ALA A 92 -15.16 -7.69 6.40
C ALA A 92 -14.23 -6.77 7.20
N GLY A 93 -13.97 -5.57 6.66
CA GLY A 93 -13.01 -4.61 7.21
C GLY A 93 -11.67 -4.57 6.46
N SER A 94 -11.35 -5.58 5.65
CA SER A 94 -10.20 -5.50 4.74
C SER A 94 -10.53 -4.68 3.49
N GLU A 95 -9.51 -4.01 2.95
CA GLU A 95 -9.65 -3.20 1.74
C GLU A 95 -10.05 -4.05 0.52
N ILE A 96 -9.44 -5.24 0.36
CA ILE A 96 -9.76 -6.19 -0.71
C ILE A 96 -11.21 -6.68 -0.62
N TYR A 97 -11.68 -7.02 0.59
CA TYR A 97 -13.08 -7.39 0.79
C TYR A 97 -14.03 -6.28 0.34
N THR A 98 -13.73 -5.03 0.73
CA THR A 98 -14.55 -3.86 0.41
C THR A 98 -14.60 -3.61 -1.10
N GLN A 99 -13.46 -3.66 -1.78
CA GLN A 99 -13.38 -3.44 -3.23
C GLN A 99 -14.06 -4.56 -4.03
N VAL A 100 -13.87 -5.83 -3.65
CA VAL A 100 -14.56 -6.97 -4.26
C VAL A 100 -16.07 -6.86 -4.09
N LYS A 101 -16.53 -6.54 -2.87
CA LYS A 101 -17.96 -6.35 -2.60
C LYS A 101 -18.55 -5.21 -3.44
N GLN A 102 -17.87 -4.07 -3.55
CA GLN A 102 -18.31 -2.95 -4.39
C GLN A 102 -18.37 -3.32 -5.88
N TYR A 103 -17.39 -4.07 -6.39
CA TYR A 103 -17.39 -4.51 -7.79
C TYR A 103 -18.54 -5.49 -8.07
N ILE A 104 -18.77 -6.44 -7.18
CA ILE A 104 -19.88 -7.41 -7.30
C ILE A 104 -21.23 -6.69 -7.22
N SER A 105 -21.40 -5.73 -6.32
CA SER A 105 -22.62 -4.91 -6.26
C SER A 105 -22.87 -4.15 -7.56
N LYS A 106 -21.83 -3.61 -8.21
CA LYS A 106 -21.95 -2.97 -9.52
C LYS A 106 -22.35 -3.95 -10.63
N LEU A 107 -21.80 -5.15 -10.64
CA LEU A 107 -22.20 -6.19 -11.60
C LEU A 107 -23.66 -6.60 -11.42
N GLU A 108 -24.10 -6.72 -10.17
CA GLU A 108 -25.49 -7.03 -9.84
C GLU A 108 -26.43 -5.89 -10.25
N GLU A 109 -26.05 -4.63 -10.03
CA GLU A 109 -26.78 -3.45 -10.51
C GLU A 109 -26.84 -3.37 -12.04
N GLU A 110 -25.74 -3.67 -12.75
CA GLU A 110 -25.71 -3.71 -14.22
C GLU A 110 -26.65 -4.79 -14.77
N LYS A 111 -26.65 -5.98 -14.15
CA LYS A 111 -27.56 -7.06 -14.50
C LYS A 111 -29.02 -6.70 -14.25
N ASP A 112 -29.33 -6.07 -13.11
CA ASP A 112 -30.66 -5.56 -12.78
C ASP A 112 -31.11 -4.51 -13.80
N ARG A 113 -30.20 -3.61 -14.20
CA ARG A 113 -30.47 -2.59 -15.23
C ARG A 113 -30.75 -3.22 -16.60
N GLU A 114 -29.98 -4.20 -17.03
CA GLU A 114 -30.22 -4.89 -18.31
C GLU A 114 -31.56 -5.62 -18.33
N ALA A 115 -31.90 -6.32 -17.24
CA ALA A 115 -33.20 -6.96 -17.09
C ALA A 115 -34.35 -5.93 -17.06
N TYR A 116 -34.15 -4.80 -16.39
CA TYR A 116 -35.09 -3.68 -16.35
C TYR A 116 -35.35 -3.07 -17.74
N GLU A 117 -34.30 -2.75 -18.50
CA GLU A 117 -34.46 -2.18 -19.85
C GLU A 117 -35.20 -3.14 -20.78
N LYS A 118 -34.90 -4.44 -20.72
CA LYS A 118 -35.61 -5.47 -21.49
C LYS A 118 -37.09 -5.57 -21.10
N ALA A 119 -37.39 -5.57 -19.80
CA ALA A 119 -38.77 -5.60 -19.31
C ALA A 119 -39.53 -4.33 -19.72
N LYS A 120 -38.88 -3.16 -19.65
CA LYS A 120 -39.42 -1.87 -20.10
C LYS A 120 -39.73 -1.89 -21.59
N GLU A 121 -38.80 -2.35 -22.43
CA GLU A 121 -38.98 -2.46 -23.88
C GLU A 121 -40.13 -3.41 -24.26
N ASN A 122 -40.20 -4.58 -23.63
CA ASN A 122 -41.25 -5.58 -23.91
C ASN A 122 -42.61 -5.24 -23.29
N GLY A 123 -42.64 -4.29 -22.35
CA GLY A 123 -43.85 -4.03 -21.57
C GLY A 123 -44.17 -5.15 -20.59
N GLU A 124 -43.15 -5.83 -20.05
CA GLU A 124 -43.20 -6.91 -19.05
C GLU A 124 -42.96 -6.36 -17.64
N VAL A 125 -43.31 -7.13 -16.61
CA VAL A 125 -42.94 -6.79 -15.23
C VAL A 125 -41.43 -6.94 -15.04
N THR A 126 -40.85 -6.10 -14.18
CA THR A 126 -39.44 -6.22 -13.79
C THR A 126 -39.29 -7.27 -12.69
N ASN A 127 -38.05 -7.64 -12.34
CA ASN A 127 -37.80 -8.53 -11.19
C ASN A 127 -38.25 -7.92 -9.85
N LYS A 128 -38.25 -6.58 -9.76
CA LYS A 128 -38.72 -5.80 -8.61
C LYS A 128 -40.10 -5.25 -8.93
N HIS A 129 -41.13 -6.09 -8.81
CA HIS A 129 -42.48 -5.75 -9.22
C HIS A 129 -43.45 -5.62 -8.05
N LYS A 130 -44.36 -4.63 -8.13
CA LYS A 130 -45.46 -4.45 -7.17
C LYS A 130 -46.80 -4.27 -7.86
N GLU A 131 -47.82 -4.94 -7.36
CA GLU A 131 -49.20 -4.75 -7.82
C GLU A 131 -49.98 -3.85 -6.85
N LEU A 132 -50.77 -2.94 -7.42
CA LEU A 132 -51.72 -2.09 -6.71
C LEU A 132 -53.14 -2.42 -7.18
N HIS A 133 -53.90 -3.13 -6.33
CA HIS A 133 -55.30 -3.48 -6.56
C HIS A 133 -56.22 -2.56 -5.76
N LYS A 134 -57.22 -1.90 -6.38
CA LYS A 134 -58.19 -1.06 -5.66
C LYS A 134 -59.60 -1.03 -6.26
N SER A 135 -60.59 -0.94 -5.35
CA SER A 135 -61.98 -0.56 -5.61
C SER A 135 -62.24 0.90 -5.16
N GLY A 136 -62.92 1.71 -5.98
CA GLY A 136 -63.34 3.09 -5.64
C GLY A 136 -62.67 4.24 -6.41
N LYS A 137 -63.32 5.43 -6.40
CA LYS A 137 -63.28 6.45 -7.47
C LYS A 137 -62.12 7.47 -7.50
N HIS A 138 -61.14 7.46 -6.60
CA HIS A 138 -60.00 8.39 -6.68
C HIS A 138 -58.72 7.76 -6.15
N ILE A 139 -57.69 7.70 -7.00
CA ILE A 139 -56.33 7.32 -6.62
C ILE A 139 -55.48 8.59 -6.70
N ASN A 140 -54.83 8.97 -5.60
CA ASN A 140 -53.64 9.81 -5.65
C ASN A 140 -52.53 8.95 -6.25
N ASN A 141 -52.31 9.06 -7.56
CA ASN A 141 -51.22 8.41 -8.30
C ASN A 141 -49.86 9.13 -8.05
N ASP A 142 -49.72 9.73 -6.87
CA ASP A 142 -48.76 10.82 -6.59
C ASP A 142 -47.42 10.30 -6.04
N ASN A 143 -47.28 8.98 -5.86
CA ASN A 143 -46.01 8.39 -5.45
C ASN A 143 -45.14 8.09 -6.69
N THR A 144 -44.74 9.17 -7.37
CA THR A 144 -43.89 9.16 -8.58
C THR A 144 -42.40 9.23 -8.25
N LYS A 145 -42.04 9.26 -6.97
CA LYS A 145 -40.67 9.36 -6.44
C LYS A 145 -40.47 8.32 -5.33
N ASP A 146 -39.21 8.08 -4.99
CA ASP A 146 -38.79 7.23 -3.87
C ASP A 146 -39.31 5.78 -3.95
N GLN A 147 -39.52 5.25 -5.16
CA GLN A 147 -39.77 3.83 -5.37
C GLN A 147 -38.46 3.06 -5.45
N GLU A 148 -38.52 1.73 -5.37
CA GLU A 148 -37.33 0.91 -5.56
C GLU A 148 -36.70 1.19 -6.95
N PRO A 149 -35.37 1.38 -7.04
CA PRO A 149 -34.68 1.54 -8.30
C PRO A 149 -34.89 0.36 -9.26
N TYR A 150 -34.99 0.66 -10.56
CA TYR A 150 -35.13 -0.34 -11.63
C TYR A 150 -36.33 -1.30 -11.40
N SER A 151 -37.45 -0.76 -10.92
CA SER A 151 -38.65 -1.51 -10.56
C SER A 151 -39.82 -1.21 -11.49
N SER A 152 -40.89 -2.00 -11.37
CA SER A 152 -42.16 -1.69 -12.03
C SER A 152 -43.36 -1.88 -11.11
N GLN A 153 -44.44 -1.17 -11.42
CA GLN A 153 -45.67 -1.21 -10.65
C GLN A 153 -46.89 -1.31 -11.57
N ASP A 154 -47.76 -2.26 -11.26
CA ASP A 154 -49.03 -2.44 -11.97
C ASP A 154 -50.17 -1.84 -11.18
N LEU A 155 -51.01 -1.10 -11.88
CA LEU A 155 -52.22 -0.51 -11.34
C LEU A 155 -53.44 -1.25 -11.91
N TYR A 156 -54.15 -1.95 -11.04
CA TYR A 156 -55.38 -2.67 -11.36
C TYR A 156 -56.61 -1.88 -10.91
N ASP A 157 -57.65 -1.91 -11.74
CA ASP A 157 -59.01 -1.54 -11.36
C ASP A 157 -59.94 -2.77 -11.37
N ASP A 158 -61.24 -2.57 -11.11
CA ASP A 158 -62.25 -3.63 -11.06
C ASP A 158 -62.40 -4.43 -12.37
N ILE A 159 -61.81 -3.98 -13.48
CA ILE A 159 -61.89 -4.56 -14.83
C ILE A 159 -60.53 -5.15 -15.26
N GLY A 160 -59.45 -4.98 -14.47
CA GLY A 160 -58.11 -5.53 -14.74
C GLY A 160 -57.00 -4.47 -14.86
N LEU A 161 -55.84 -4.85 -15.43
CA LEU A 161 -54.66 -3.98 -15.52
C LEU A 161 -54.96 -2.70 -16.31
N LYS A 162 -54.75 -1.56 -15.66
CA LYS A 162 -54.98 -0.23 -16.23
C LYS A 162 -53.69 0.38 -16.77
N GLN A 163 -52.64 0.35 -15.96
CA GLN A 163 -51.37 1.02 -16.24
C GLN A 163 -50.23 0.22 -15.61
N ARG A 164 -49.09 0.15 -16.31
CA ARG A 164 -47.82 -0.32 -15.76
C ARG A 164 -46.84 0.85 -15.76
N ARG A 165 -46.25 1.15 -14.60
CA ARG A 165 -45.24 2.20 -14.43
C ARG A 165 -43.87 1.60 -14.20
N TYR A 166 -42.83 2.19 -14.78
CA TYR A 166 -41.43 1.82 -14.57
C TYR A 166 -40.71 2.94 -13.82
N PHE A 167 -39.79 2.58 -12.93
CA PHE A 167 -39.01 3.50 -12.14
C PHE A 167 -37.52 3.39 -12.45
N ASP A 168 -36.87 4.53 -12.65
CA ASP A 168 -35.45 4.61 -12.99
C ASP A 168 -34.54 4.25 -11.80
N LYS A 169 -33.23 4.44 -11.98
CA LYS A 169 -32.20 4.18 -10.97
C LYS A 169 -32.37 4.99 -9.68
N ASP A 170 -33.10 6.09 -9.72
CA ASP A 170 -33.34 7.00 -8.59
C ASP A 170 -34.75 6.79 -8.01
N GLY A 171 -35.49 5.77 -8.47
CA GLY A 171 -36.85 5.49 -8.03
C GLY A 171 -37.90 6.46 -8.56
N LYS A 172 -37.59 7.21 -9.62
CA LYS A 172 -38.51 8.16 -10.26
C LYS A 172 -39.25 7.49 -11.41
N ALA A 173 -40.52 7.81 -11.58
CA ALA A 173 -41.31 7.29 -12.69
C ALA A 173 -40.66 7.68 -14.03
N GLU A 174 -40.35 6.71 -14.89
CA GLU A 174 -39.69 6.95 -16.18
C GLU A 174 -40.66 6.74 -17.35
N LEU A 175 -41.51 5.72 -17.24
CA LEU A 175 -42.44 5.32 -18.29
C LEU A 175 -43.75 4.79 -17.69
N ASP A 176 -44.87 5.22 -18.25
CA ASP A 176 -46.17 4.56 -18.08
C ASP A 176 -46.57 3.85 -19.38
N ILE A 177 -47.01 2.61 -19.27
CA ILE A 177 -47.71 1.88 -20.32
C ILE A 177 -49.18 1.83 -19.90
N ASP A 178 -50.03 2.54 -20.62
CA ASP A 178 -51.47 2.47 -20.43
C ASP A 178 -52.01 1.32 -21.27
N TYR A 179 -52.72 0.40 -20.62
CA TYR A 179 -53.41 -0.72 -21.27
C TYR A 179 -54.90 -0.37 -21.51
N LYS A 180 -55.42 0.64 -20.80
CA LYS A 180 -56.77 1.22 -20.94
C LYS A 180 -56.88 2.53 -20.17
N HIS A 181 -57.93 3.32 -20.43
CA HIS A 181 -58.33 4.45 -19.57
C HIS A 181 -59.84 4.47 -19.31
N GLY A 182 -60.29 5.25 -18.32
CA GLY A 182 -61.72 5.51 -18.09
C GLY A 182 -62.20 6.76 -18.85
N GLY A 183 -63.09 6.59 -19.81
CA GLY A 183 -63.68 7.69 -20.60
C GLY A 183 -64.00 7.25 -22.03
N ASN A 184 -65.07 7.80 -22.62
CA ASN A 184 -65.54 7.52 -24.01
C ASN A 184 -64.61 8.11 -25.09
N ASP A 185 -63.30 7.91 -24.97
CA ASP A 185 -62.34 8.25 -26.02
C ASP A 185 -62.22 7.05 -26.97
N LYS A 186 -62.62 7.24 -28.24
CA LYS A 186 -62.60 6.19 -29.26
C LYS A 186 -61.35 6.24 -30.13
N ASP A 187 -60.43 7.18 -29.86
CA ASP A 187 -59.36 7.54 -30.81
C ASP A 187 -57.96 7.06 -30.38
N HIS A 188 -57.84 6.40 -29.22
CA HIS A 188 -56.56 5.89 -28.71
C HIS A 188 -56.41 4.37 -28.89
N LYS A 189 -55.28 3.94 -29.47
CA LYS A 189 -54.89 2.53 -29.56
C LYS A 189 -54.12 2.13 -28.29
N PHE A 190 -54.46 0.98 -27.71
CA PHE A 190 -53.81 0.43 -26.53
C PHE A 190 -53.08 -0.89 -26.86
N PRO A 191 -51.98 -1.21 -26.15
CA PRO A 191 -51.32 -0.37 -25.16
C PRO A 191 -50.54 0.78 -25.81
N HIS A 192 -50.38 1.90 -25.10
CA HIS A 192 -49.52 3.00 -25.52
C HIS A 192 -48.65 3.51 -24.37
N ARG A 193 -47.56 4.21 -24.73
CA ARG A 193 -46.45 4.55 -23.83
C ARG A 193 -46.40 6.06 -23.60
N HIS A 194 -46.31 6.47 -22.34
CA HIS A 194 -46.05 7.84 -21.91
C HIS A 194 -44.72 7.91 -21.18
N TYR A 195 -43.79 8.70 -21.71
CA TYR A 195 -42.52 8.94 -21.04
C TYR A 195 -42.65 10.10 -20.08
N TRP A 196 -42.15 9.91 -18.86
CA TRP A 196 -42.10 10.96 -17.86
C TRP A 196 -40.95 11.90 -18.17
N ASP A 197 -41.30 13.12 -18.56
CA ASP A 197 -40.34 14.19 -18.79
C ASP A 197 -40.25 15.07 -17.55
N TRP A 198 -39.36 14.70 -16.63
CA TRP A 198 -39.12 15.44 -15.40
C TRP A 198 -38.52 16.84 -15.62
N SER A 199 -38.09 17.17 -16.85
CA SER A 199 -37.66 18.53 -17.20
C SER A 199 -38.85 19.48 -17.45
N LYS A 200 -40.05 18.95 -17.68
CA LYS A 200 -41.28 19.72 -17.85
C LYS A 200 -42.07 19.73 -16.55
N THR A 201 -42.32 20.92 -15.99
CA THR A 201 -43.22 21.08 -14.84
C THR A 201 -44.61 20.51 -15.14
N PRO A 202 -45.13 19.56 -14.35
CA PRO A 202 -46.54 19.17 -14.42
C PRO A 202 -47.45 20.38 -14.17
N PRO A 203 -48.61 20.51 -14.82
CA PRO A 203 -49.41 21.75 -14.85
C PRO A 203 -50.00 22.24 -13.51
N ARG A 204 -49.64 21.66 -12.35
CA ARG A 204 -50.20 22.03 -11.03
C ARG A 204 -49.20 22.18 -9.88
N MET A 205 -47.90 22.23 -10.14
CA MET A 205 -46.89 22.33 -9.06
C MET A 205 -46.14 23.66 -8.95
N LYS A 206 -46.44 24.67 -9.77
CA LYS A 206 -45.64 25.92 -9.78
C LYS A 206 -45.85 26.85 -8.59
N ASP A 207 -46.99 26.82 -7.90
CA ASP A 207 -47.30 27.88 -6.91
C ASP A 207 -47.19 27.46 -5.43
N ASN A 208 -46.92 26.18 -5.12
CA ASN A 208 -46.94 25.69 -3.73
C ASN A 208 -45.61 25.13 -3.19
N ILE A 209 -44.56 24.93 -4.00
CA ILE A 209 -43.32 24.29 -3.50
C ILE A 209 -42.46 25.28 -2.69
N LEU A 210 -42.44 26.57 -3.03
CA LEU A 210 -41.62 27.58 -2.34
C LEU A 210 -42.14 27.98 -0.95
N LYS A 211 -43.38 27.61 -0.57
CA LYS A 211 -43.95 28.08 0.70
C LYS A 211 -43.62 27.22 1.92
N MET A 212 -43.04 26.02 1.76
CA MET A 212 -42.75 25.12 2.89
C MET A 212 -41.56 24.16 2.68
N SER A 213 -40.77 24.31 1.61
CA SER A 213 -39.64 23.39 1.35
C SER A 213 -38.42 23.74 2.20
N VAL A 214 -37.96 22.76 2.98
CA VAL A 214 -36.67 22.76 3.69
C VAL A 214 -35.88 21.57 3.15
N GLY A 215 -34.75 21.82 2.49
CA GLY A 215 -33.92 20.73 1.97
C GLY A 215 -33.11 21.09 0.72
N PHE A 216 -32.34 20.10 0.26
CA PHE A 216 -31.64 20.19 -1.00
C PHE A 216 -32.61 20.06 -2.18
N ILE A 217 -32.43 20.93 -3.17
CA ILE A 217 -33.09 20.86 -4.47
C ILE A 217 -32.02 20.78 -5.57
N CYS A 218 -32.34 20.11 -6.66
CA CYS A 218 -31.47 20.01 -7.84
C CYS A 218 -32.19 20.70 -9.01
N GLU A 219 -31.58 21.75 -9.55
CA GLU A 219 -32.08 22.48 -10.71
C GLU A 219 -30.96 22.55 -11.76
N GLU A 220 -31.25 22.18 -13.01
CA GLU A 220 -30.27 22.21 -14.11
C GLU A 220 -28.96 21.47 -13.82
N ASN A 221 -29.04 20.36 -13.06
CA ASN A 221 -27.90 19.54 -12.61
C ASN A 221 -26.99 20.23 -11.57
N GLU A 222 -27.46 21.30 -10.94
CA GLU A 222 -26.80 22.00 -9.84
C GLU A 222 -27.63 21.83 -8.55
N TRP A 223 -26.94 21.63 -7.43
CA TRP A 223 -27.59 21.46 -6.13
C TRP A 223 -27.63 22.76 -5.35
N PHE A 224 -28.78 23.07 -4.76
CA PHE A 224 -29.01 24.21 -3.88
C PHE A 224 -29.67 23.74 -2.59
N TYR A 225 -29.56 24.51 -1.51
CA TYR A 225 -30.32 24.26 -0.29
C TYR A 225 -31.33 25.38 -0.07
N VAL A 226 -32.61 25.03 0.08
CA VAL A 226 -33.69 25.97 0.32
C VAL A 226 -34.19 25.80 1.74
N GLU A 227 -34.34 26.92 2.44
CA GLU A 227 -34.94 27.00 3.78
C GLU A 227 -35.81 28.26 3.81
N ASP A 228 -37.05 28.14 4.30
CA ASP A 228 -38.04 29.22 4.33
C ASP A 228 -38.25 29.92 2.97
N GLY A 229 -38.20 29.14 1.88
CA GLY A 229 -38.38 29.64 0.52
C GLY A 229 -37.21 30.50 0.00
N LYS A 230 -36.06 30.47 0.66
CA LYS A 230 -34.83 31.16 0.24
C LYS A 230 -33.68 30.18 0.02
N ILE A 231 -32.90 30.41 -1.03
CA ILE A 231 -31.65 29.69 -1.25
C ILE A 231 -30.64 30.15 -0.19
N LYS A 232 -30.05 29.18 0.52
CA LYS A 232 -28.98 29.41 1.49
C LYS A 232 -27.63 29.51 0.78
N THR A 233 -26.70 30.23 1.38
CA THR A 233 -25.31 30.39 0.92
C THR A 233 -24.35 30.23 2.09
N GLY A 234 -23.07 29.98 1.81
CA GLY A 234 -22.01 29.73 2.76
C GLY A 234 -21.96 28.30 3.29
N TRP A 235 -21.35 28.14 4.46
CA TRP A 235 -21.25 26.86 5.16
C TRP A 235 -22.63 26.40 5.67
N LEU A 236 -22.97 25.15 5.39
CA LEU A 236 -24.20 24.51 5.82
C LEU A 236 -23.86 23.17 6.49
N THR A 237 -24.37 22.94 7.70
CA THR A 237 -24.20 21.67 8.40
C THR A 237 -25.56 21.05 8.67
N ILE A 238 -25.76 19.82 8.19
CA ILE A 238 -27.00 19.04 8.36
C ILE A 238 -26.60 17.63 8.80
N ASN A 239 -27.17 17.14 9.90
CA ASN A 239 -26.90 15.79 10.41
C ASN A 239 -25.38 15.49 10.54
N ASN A 240 -24.62 16.46 11.06
CA ASN A 240 -23.17 16.40 11.22
C ASN A 240 -22.35 16.30 9.92
N LYS A 241 -22.98 16.52 8.77
CA LYS A 241 -22.33 16.61 7.45
C LYS A 241 -22.29 18.06 7.02
N SER A 242 -21.14 18.50 6.54
CA SER A 242 -20.93 19.90 6.15
C SER A 242 -20.87 20.03 4.63
N TYR A 243 -21.42 21.11 4.12
CA TYR A 243 -21.53 21.45 2.70
C TYR A 243 -21.13 22.92 2.53
N TYR A 244 -20.75 23.29 1.32
CA TYR A 244 -20.51 24.69 0.97
C TYR A 244 -21.39 25.11 -0.20
N LEU A 245 -22.21 26.12 0.03
CA LEU A 245 -23.13 26.71 -0.94
C LEU A 245 -22.53 28.03 -1.40
N ASP A 246 -21.93 28.09 -2.58
CA ASP A 246 -21.10 29.22 -3.00
C ASP A 246 -21.90 30.52 -3.13
N PRO A 247 -21.67 31.52 -2.25
CA PRO A 247 -22.37 32.79 -2.33
C PRO A 247 -22.12 33.55 -3.64
N ASP A 248 -20.96 33.35 -4.26
CA ASP A 248 -20.55 34.04 -5.49
C ASP A 248 -21.11 33.37 -6.75
N ASP A 249 -21.64 32.14 -6.61
CA ASP A 249 -22.26 31.36 -7.68
C ASP A 249 -23.72 31.01 -7.35
N GLY A 250 -24.44 31.96 -6.72
CA GLY A 250 -25.89 31.87 -6.50
C GLY A 250 -26.34 30.80 -5.51
N GLY A 251 -25.44 30.30 -4.65
CA GLY A 251 -25.73 29.26 -3.65
C GLY A 251 -25.57 27.82 -4.16
N LYS A 252 -24.90 27.62 -5.30
CA LYS A 252 -24.59 26.28 -5.80
C LYS A 252 -23.70 25.52 -4.81
N ARG A 253 -24.07 24.28 -4.51
CA ARG A 253 -23.32 23.36 -3.68
C ARG A 253 -22.01 22.98 -4.39
N LYS A 254 -20.88 23.15 -3.71
CA LYS A 254 -19.58 22.76 -4.27
C LYS A 254 -19.29 21.27 -4.13
N GLU A 255 -18.51 20.80 -5.08
CA GLU A 255 -18.00 19.44 -5.27
C GLU A 255 -16.52 19.56 -5.66
N GLY A 256 -15.72 18.53 -5.35
CA GLY A 256 -14.28 18.51 -5.60
C GLY A 256 -13.51 19.57 -4.82
N TRP A 257 -12.37 20.00 -5.38
CA TRP A 257 -11.53 21.04 -4.77
C TRP A 257 -12.18 22.41 -4.83
N PHE A 258 -12.25 23.09 -3.69
CA PHE A 258 -12.70 24.47 -3.62
C PHE A 258 -11.86 25.28 -2.63
N TYR A 259 -11.40 26.44 -3.08
CA TYR A 259 -10.66 27.37 -2.25
C TYR A 259 -11.63 28.38 -1.64
N THR A 260 -11.63 28.46 -0.32
CA THR A 260 -12.35 29.48 0.44
C THR A 260 -11.37 30.50 0.99
N ASN A 261 -11.88 31.57 1.61
CA ASN A 261 -11.05 32.56 2.32
C ASN A 261 -10.20 31.95 3.46
N SER A 262 -10.50 30.73 3.91
CA SER A 262 -9.78 30.04 4.99
C SER A 262 -8.84 28.93 4.50
N GLY A 263 -8.86 28.58 3.21
CA GLY A 263 -8.01 27.52 2.65
C GLY A 263 -8.73 26.61 1.66
N TRP A 264 -8.01 25.59 1.19
CA TRP A 264 -8.52 24.53 0.31
C TRP A 264 -9.30 23.47 1.09
N TYR A 265 -10.43 23.08 0.53
CA TYR A 265 -11.27 21.97 1.00
C TYR A 265 -11.58 21.05 -0.17
N PHE A 266 -11.95 19.81 0.13
CA PHE A 266 -12.44 18.85 -0.86
C PHE A 266 -13.85 18.40 -0.50
N PHE A 267 -14.76 18.44 -1.46
CA PHE A 267 -16.14 18.01 -1.32
C PHE A 267 -16.37 16.76 -2.17
N ASP A 268 -17.05 15.76 -1.64
CA ASP A 268 -17.39 14.54 -2.37
C ASP A 268 -18.18 14.87 -3.64
N SER A 269 -17.83 14.25 -4.77
CA SER A 269 -18.43 14.60 -6.07
C SER A 269 -19.89 14.18 -6.22
N ASP A 270 -20.33 13.19 -5.45
CA ASP A 270 -21.71 12.70 -5.54
C ASP A 270 -22.57 13.41 -4.49
N SER A 271 -22.17 13.33 -3.23
CA SER A 271 -22.92 13.83 -2.08
C SER A 271 -22.64 15.29 -1.72
N GLY A 272 -21.57 15.92 -2.25
CA GLY A 272 -21.17 17.29 -1.91
C GLY A 272 -20.71 17.46 -0.46
N GLU A 273 -20.52 16.36 0.27
CA GLU A 273 -20.10 16.37 1.67
C GLU A 273 -18.63 16.80 1.75
N LYS A 274 -18.32 17.72 2.66
CA LYS A 274 -16.94 18.11 2.98
C LYS A 274 -16.18 16.89 3.50
N MET A 275 -15.09 16.55 2.83
CA MET A 275 -14.23 15.43 3.19
C MET A 275 -13.24 15.79 4.30
N SER A 276 -12.82 14.77 5.03
CA SER A 276 -11.80 14.84 6.09
C SER A 276 -10.90 13.61 6.05
N GLY A 277 -9.65 13.74 6.45
CA GLY A 277 -8.64 12.67 6.38
C GLY A 277 -8.04 12.53 4.98
N TRP A 278 -7.63 11.32 4.63
CA TRP A 278 -7.00 11.02 3.35
C TRP A 278 -8.00 10.99 2.20
N VAL A 279 -7.70 11.70 1.12
CA VAL A 279 -8.47 11.69 -0.13
C VAL A 279 -7.54 11.39 -1.29
N TYR A 280 -7.92 10.43 -2.14
CA TYR A 280 -7.22 10.12 -3.38
C TYR A 280 -7.99 10.69 -4.57
N THR A 281 -7.39 11.67 -5.24
CA THR A 281 -7.93 12.32 -6.44
C THR A 281 -6.78 12.73 -7.35
N ASP A 282 -7.04 12.90 -8.64
CA ASP A 282 -6.04 13.40 -9.60
C ASP A 282 -4.71 12.61 -9.56
N ASN A 283 -4.82 11.31 -9.31
CA ASN A 283 -3.69 10.38 -9.21
C ASN A 283 -2.68 10.74 -8.10
N SER A 284 -3.15 11.34 -7.00
CA SER A 284 -2.35 11.69 -5.82
C SER A 284 -3.18 11.61 -4.53
N TRP A 285 -2.50 11.38 -3.40
CA TRP A 285 -3.11 11.47 -2.08
C TRP A 285 -3.00 12.89 -1.52
N TYR A 286 -4.04 13.32 -0.81
CA TYR A 286 -4.12 14.59 -0.11
C TYR A 286 -4.66 14.36 1.29
N TYR A 287 -4.39 15.26 2.23
CA TYR A 287 -4.90 15.16 3.60
C TYR A 287 -5.69 16.40 3.99
N LEU A 288 -6.96 16.20 4.35
CA LEU A 288 -7.90 17.22 4.80
C LEU A 288 -7.96 17.14 6.33
N ASP A 289 -7.24 18.00 7.04
CA ASP A 289 -6.98 17.84 8.48
C ASP A 289 -8.26 17.91 9.32
N PRO A 290 -8.69 16.79 9.94
CA PRO A 290 -9.88 16.79 10.80
C PRO A 290 -9.75 17.75 12.01
N ASN A 291 -8.52 18.05 12.44
CA ASN A 291 -8.25 18.97 13.55
C ASN A 291 -8.24 20.46 13.14
N ASP A 292 -8.21 20.73 11.84
CA ASP A 292 -8.34 22.08 11.26
C ASP A 292 -9.53 22.13 10.30
N ASP A 293 -10.66 21.56 10.75
CA ASP A 293 -11.97 21.59 10.08
C ASP A 293 -11.98 21.02 8.65
N GLY A 294 -11.07 20.12 8.32
CA GLY A 294 -10.95 19.53 6.99
C GLY A 294 -10.21 20.40 5.97
N LYS A 295 -9.44 21.41 6.42
CA LYS A 295 -8.54 22.15 5.53
C LYS A 295 -7.43 21.25 5.01
N MET A 296 -7.12 21.39 3.73
CA MET A 296 -5.99 20.70 3.10
C MET A 296 -4.67 21.09 3.76
N LYS A 297 -3.87 20.08 4.13
CA LYS A 297 -2.49 20.28 4.59
C LYS A 297 -1.51 20.48 3.45
N THR A 298 -0.41 21.13 3.78
CA THR A 298 0.84 21.15 3.02
C THR A 298 2.00 20.98 4.02
N GLY A 299 3.16 20.57 3.53
CA GLY A 299 4.35 20.33 4.34
C GLY A 299 4.27 19.08 5.22
N TRP A 300 5.10 19.07 6.26
CA TRP A 300 5.19 17.98 7.23
C TRP A 300 3.98 17.95 8.16
N PHE A 301 3.43 16.75 8.37
CA PHE A 301 2.44 16.51 9.40
C PHE A 301 2.53 15.08 9.94
N TYR A 302 2.04 14.88 11.16
CA TYR A 302 2.07 13.60 11.85
C TYR A 302 0.66 13.07 12.06
N THR A 303 0.40 11.85 11.59
CA THR A 303 -0.87 11.12 11.78
C THR A 303 -0.59 9.63 11.80
N ASP A 304 -1.47 8.82 12.39
CA ASP A 304 -1.39 7.35 12.33
C ASP A 304 -0.01 6.78 12.70
N SER A 305 0.60 7.40 13.71
CA SER A 305 1.94 7.08 14.23
C SER A 305 3.11 7.29 13.26
N SER A 306 2.93 8.06 12.18
CA SER A 306 3.99 8.32 11.18
C SER A 306 4.01 9.79 10.71
N TRP A 307 5.18 10.24 10.27
CA TRP A 307 5.33 11.52 9.58
C TRP A 307 5.07 11.35 8.08
N TYR A 308 4.41 12.34 7.49
CA TYR A 308 4.10 12.44 6.07
C TYR A 308 4.49 13.84 5.58
N TYR A 309 4.71 13.97 4.28
CA TYR A 309 4.96 15.26 3.64
C TYR A 309 4.03 15.45 2.44
N LEU A 310 3.30 16.56 2.43
CA LEU A 310 2.54 17.03 1.26
C LEU A 310 3.31 18.18 0.62
N ASN A 311 3.44 18.17 -0.71
CA ASN A 311 4.06 19.28 -1.44
C ASN A 311 3.18 20.56 -1.39
N ASP A 312 3.62 21.62 -2.07
CA ASP A 312 2.89 22.90 -2.08
C ASP A 312 1.50 22.82 -2.72
N SER A 313 1.25 21.83 -3.59
CA SER A 313 -0.09 21.55 -4.14
C SER A 313 -0.94 20.66 -3.23
N GLY A 314 -0.42 20.23 -2.08
CA GLY A 314 -1.08 19.31 -1.15
C GLY A 314 -0.94 17.82 -1.51
N SER A 315 -0.24 17.50 -2.60
CA SER A 315 -0.05 16.12 -3.05
C SER A 315 1.00 15.42 -2.19
N MET A 316 0.70 14.20 -1.74
CA MET A 316 1.59 13.40 -0.90
C MET A 316 2.86 13.00 -1.64
N VAL A 317 3.99 13.25 -1.00
CA VAL A 317 5.31 12.90 -1.51
C VAL A 317 5.67 11.47 -1.10
N THR A 318 6.22 10.72 -2.06
CA THR A 318 6.85 9.41 -1.87
C THR A 318 8.27 9.45 -2.42
N GLY A 319 9.12 8.52 -1.99
CA GLY A 319 10.54 8.47 -2.36
C GLY A 319 11.40 9.52 -1.66
N TRP A 320 12.47 9.94 -2.34
CA TRP A 320 13.44 10.91 -1.81
C TRP A 320 12.84 12.31 -1.69
N LEU A 321 13.01 12.93 -0.52
CA LEU A 321 12.64 14.31 -0.25
C LEU A 321 13.83 15.08 0.32
N GLU A 322 14.21 16.17 -0.35
CA GLU A 322 15.11 17.16 0.22
C GLU A 322 14.30 18.28 0.89
N TRP A 323 14.54 18.51 2.17
CA TRP A 323 13.88 19.56 2.94
C TRP A 323 14.86 20.18 3.93
N ASN A 324 15.01 21.51 3.90
CA ASN A 324 15.95 22.27 4.76
C ASN A 324 17.39 21.71 4.74
N ASN A 325 17.93 21.44 3.55
CA ASN A 325 19.28 20.87 3.34
C ASN A 325 19.49 19.50 4.01
N LYS A 326 18.40 18.79 4.33
CA LYS A 326 18.41 17.41 4.82
C LYS A 326 17.65 16.53 3.85
N ASN A 327 18.05 15.26 3.77
CA ASN A 327 17.41 14.28 2.91
C ASN A 327 16.59 13.31 3.76
N TYR A 328 15.40 12.98 3.30
CA TYR A 328 14.46 12.06 3.91
C TYR A 328 14.00 11.07 2.86
N TYR A 329 13.41 9.96 3.30
CA TYR A 329 12.76 9.01 2.42
C TYR A 329 11.34 8.73 2.90
N LEU A 330 10.37 8.94 2.03
CA LEU A 330 8.97 8.63 2.25
C LEU A 330 8.68 7.31 1.54
N GLY A 331 8.07 6.35 2.24
CA GLY A 331 7.67 5.08 1.66
C GLY A 331 6.66 5.25 0.52
N GLU A 332 6.33 4.17 -0.17
CA GLU A 332 5.27 4.18 -1.20
C GLU A 332 3.90 4.53 -0.60
N ASP A 333 3.71 4.24 0.69
CA ASP A 333 2.55 4.62 1.49
C ASP A 333 2.64 6.06 2.06
N GLY A 334 3.70 6.80 1.73
CA GLY A 334 3.95 8.17 2.18
C GLY A 334 4.58 8.29 3.57
N ARG A 335 4.80 7.18 4.29
CA ARG A 335 5.38 7.22 5.64
C ARG A 335 6.87 7.52 5.60
N MET A 336 7.30 8.50 6.38
CA MET A 336 8.72 8.78 6.57
C MET A 336 9.45 7.59 7.19
N GLN A 337 10.52 7.16 6.54
CA GLN A 337 11.34 6.05 7.00
C GLN A 337 12.35 6.52 8.05
N THR A 338 12.61 5.63 9.01
CA THR A 338 13.64 5.80 10.05
C THR A 338 14.46 4.51 10.14
N LYS A 339 15.67 4.58 10.70
CA LYS A 339 16.63 3.46 10.79
C LYS A 339 16.97 2.86 9.42
N TRP A 340 17.33 1.58 9.40
CA TRP A 340 17.67 0.85 8.18
C TRP A 340 16.47 0.76 7.25
N PHE A 341 16.68 1.20 6.01
CA PHE A 341 15.70 1.01 4.95
C PHE A 341 16.41 0.68 3.64
N TYR A 342 15.88 -0.34 2.94
CA TYR A 342 16.39 -0.76 1.65
C TYR A 342 15.60 -0.05 0.54
N THR A 343 16.28 0.78 -0.23
CA THR A 343 15.74 1.39 -1.44
C THR A 343 16.05 0.52 -2.65
N ASN A 344 15.49 0.86 -3.81
CA ASN A 344 15.89 0.26 -5.09
C ASN A 344 17.39 0.39 -5.42
N SER A 345 18.12 1.24 -4.71
CA SER A 345 19.51 1.60 -4.98
C SER A 345 20.50 1.11 -3.93
N GLY A 346 20.01 0.51 -2.83
CA GLY A 346 20.81 -0.01 -1.72
C GLY A 346 20.25 0.30 -0.33
N TRP A 347 20.98 -0.14 0.69
CA TRP A 347 20.68 0.14 2.11
C TRP A 347 21.11 1.55 2.49
N TYR A 348 20.24 2.23 3.23
CA TYR A 348 20.49 3.52 3.87
C TYR A 348 20.10 3.44 5.34
N PHE A 349 20.64 4.36 6.15
CA PHE A 349 20.25 4.52 7.53
C PHE A 349 19.69 5.92 7.74
N PHE A 350 18.48 6.02 8.27
CA PHE A 350 17.80 7.27 8.59
C PHE A 350 17.78 7.47 10.10
N ASN A 351 17.92 8.71 10.57
CA ASN A 351 17.95 9.02 12.00
C ASN A 351 16.66 8.48 12.67
N PRO A 352 16.75 7.68 13.76
CA PRO A 352 15.58 7.19 14.49
C PRO A 352 14.64 8.29 15.00
N ASP A 353 15.18 9.45 15.36
CA ASP A 353 14.41 10.53 16.01
C ASP A 353 13.83 11.53 15.02
N GLY A 354 14.48 11.71 13.88
CA GLY A 354 14.17 12.78 12.92
C GLY A 354 13.98 12.32 11.48
N GLY A 355 14.38 11.10 11.12
CA GLY A 355 14.26 10.55 9.77
C GLY A 355 15.28 11.08 8.76
N GLU A 356 16.23 11.94 9.14
CA GLU A 356 17.23 12.41 8.20
C GLU A 356 18.20 11.28 7.77
N LYS A 357 18.56 11.24 6.48
CA LYS A 357 19.56 10.32 5.94
C LYS A 357 20.90 10.55 6.63
N MET A 358 21.46 9.48 7.19
CA MET A 358 22.77 9.49 7.83
C MET A 358 23.89 9.18 6.83
N THR A 359 25.07 9.73 7.08
CA THR A 359 26.30 9.44 6.34
C THR A 359 27.47 9.27 7.32
N GLY A 360 28.52 8.57 6.90
CA GLY A 360 29.68 8.25 7.73
C GLY A 360 29.44 7.04 8.62
N TRP A 361 30.16 6.98 9.75
CA TRP A 361 30.02 5.90 10.72
C TRP A 361 28.72 6.02 11.51
N ILE A 362 28.00 4.91 11.65
CA ILE A 362 26.88 4.79 12.60
C ILE A 362 27.05 3.52 13.44
N SER A 363 26.39 3.51 14.60
CA SER A 363 26.32 2.37 15.50
C SER A 363 24.86 1.98 15.73
N ASP A 364 24.50 0.76 15.34
CA ASP A 364 23.20 0.14 15.59
C ASP A 364 23.44 -1.31 16.05
N ASN A 365 23.80 -1.44 17.33
CA ASN A 365 24.39 -2.65 17.97
C ASN A 365 25.76 -3.09 17.43
N ASP A 366 26.05 -2.80 16.15
CA ASP A 366 27.34 -2.97 15.49
C ASP A 366 27.69 -1.68 14.73
N TRP A 367 28.95 -1.54 14.30
CA TRP A 367 29.40 -0.40 13.49
C TRP A 367 29.21 -0.64 12.00
N TYR A 368 28.70 0.37 11.31
CA TYR A 368 28.49 0.38 9.86
C TYR A 368 28.97 1.69 9.27
N TYR A 369 29.18 1.72 7.95
CA TYR A 369 29.61 2.91 7.24
C TYR A 369 28.66 3.24 6.08
N LEU A 370 28.08 4.43 6.10
CA LEU A 370 27.22 4.99 5.06
C LEU A 370 28.07 5.92 4.20
N ASP A 371 28.43 5.51 2.99
CA ASP A 371 29.46 6.17 2.20
C ASP A 371 29.04 7.56 1.72
N PRO A 372 29.61 8.65 2.27
CA PRO A 372 29.24 10.01 1.86
C PRO A 372 29.58 10.30 0.40
N ASN A 373 30.55 9.58 -0.19
CA ASN A 373 30.93 9.73 -1.59
C ASN A 373 30.05 8.92 -2.55
N ASN A 374 29.17 8.08 -2.01
CA ASN A 374 28.18 7.31 -2.74
C ASN A 374 26.79 7.54 -2.13
N ASP A 375 26.45 8.82 -1.95
CA ASP A 375 25.13 9.30 -1.54
C ASP A 375 24.62 8.79 -0.17
N GLY A 376 25.50 8.23 0.67
CA GLY A 376 25.13 7.65 1.97
C GLY A 376 24.66 6.20 1.88
N LYS A 377 24.90 5.51 0.76
CA LYS A 377 24.66 4.06 0.66
C LYS A 377 25.57 3.31 1.61
N MET A 378 25.04 2.28 2.26
CA MET A 378 25.81 1.40 3.12
C MET A 378 26.95 0.75 2.35
N LYS A 379 28.17 0.88 2.86
CA LYS A 379 29.37 0.29 2.30
C LYS A 379 29.59 -1.11 2.87
N THR A 380 29.96 -2.04 1.99
CA THR A 380 30.51 -3.35 2.35
C THR A 380 31.90 -3.55 1.77
N GLY A 381 32.62 -4.56 2.26
CA GLY A 381 33.99 -4.91 1.91
C GLY A 381 35.02 -3.94 2.47
N TRP A 382 36.14 -3.82 1.77
CA TRP A 382 37.23 -2.92 2.14
C TRP A 382 36.80 -1.45 2.09
N LEU A 383 37.16 -0.71 3.15
CA LEU A 383 36.97 0.73 3.28
C LEU A 383 38.30 1.38 3.67
N SER A 384 38.63 2.51 3.04
CA SER A 384 39.81 3.31 3.40
C SER A 384 39.37 4.73 3.73
N ILE A 385 39.79 5.23 4.90
CA ILE A 385 39.53 6.60 5.36
C ILE A 385 40.87 7.18 5.81
N GLY A 386 41.44 8.08 5.00
CA GLY A 386 42.81 8.54 5.19
C GLY A 386 43.80 7.36 5.13
N ALA A 387 44.68 7.25 6.13
CA ALA A 387 45.65 6.15 6.23
C ALA A 387 45.07 4.84 6.80
N SER A 388 43.88 4.91 7.42
CA SER A 388 43.21 3.79 8.07
C SER A 388 42.45 2.94 7.05
N ARG A 389 42.51 1.62 7.23
CA ARG A 389 41.70 0.66 6.47
C ARG A 389 40.82 -0.13 7.42
N TYR A 390 39.61 -0.43 6.97
CA TYR A 390 38.58 -1.17 7.69
C TYR A 390 38.02 -2.24 6.77
N PHE A 391 37.34 -3.23 7.35
CA PHE A 391 36.58 -4.21 6.58
C PHE A 391 35.15 -4.29 7.12
N LEU A 392 34.18 -4.11 6.22
CA LEU A 392 32.75 -4.06 6.50
C LEU A 392 32.17 -5.37 5.95
N ASN A 393 32.03 -6.39 6.79
CA ASN A 393 31.83 -7.77 6.36
C ASN A 393 30.49 -7.95 5.61
N PRO A 394 30.51 -8.22 4.28
CA PRO A 394 29.30 -8.40 3.50
C PRO A 394 28.43 -9.57 4.01
N GLU A 395 29.05 -10.64 4.50
CA GLU A 395 28.37 -11.86 4.96
C GLU A 395 27.55 -11.64 6.24
N THR A 396 27.88 -10.59 6.99
CA THR A 396 27.14 -10.19 8.19
C THR A 396 26.34 -8.90 7.98
N GLY A 397 26.06 -8.54 6.73
CA GLY A 397 25.26 -7.35 6.39
C GLY A 397 26.00 -6.03 6.54
N GLY A 398 27.32 -6.01 6.41
CA GLY A 398 28.14 -4.79 6.44
C GLY A 398 28.72 -4.41 7.81
N LYS A 399 28.59 -5.25 8.83
CA LYS A 399 29.19 -5.02 10.15
C LYS A 399 30.70 -4.85 10.07
N MET A 400 31.23 -3.84 10.75
CA MET A 400 32.66 -3.60 10.86
C MET A 400 33.35 -4.77 11.60
N VAL A 401 34.44 -5.25 11.02
CA VAL A 401 35.24 -6.34 11.61
C VAL A 401 36.22 -5.81 12.66
N THR A 402 36.35 -6.55 13.75
CA THR A 402 37.39 -6.42 14.78
C THR A 402 38.06 -7.78 15.02
N GLY A 403 39.28 -7.78 15.54
CA GLY A 403 40.05 -8.99 15.81
C GLY A 403 40.64 -9.65 14.55
N TRP A 404 41.02 -10.93 14.67
CA TRP A 404 41.51 -11.74 13.56
C TRP A 404 40.40 -12.07 12.58
N PHE A 405 40.66 -11.83 11.29
CA PHE A 405 39.70 -12.11 10.22
C PHE A 405 40.41 -12.64 8.99
N TYR A 406 39.89 -13.73 8.43
CA TYR A 406 40.45 -14.39 7.25
C TYR A 406 39.63 -13.99 6.02
N THR A 407 40.29 -13.35 5.06
CA THR A 407 39.69 -12.97 3.77
C THR A 407 40.78 -12.83 2.71
N ASP A 408 40.44 -12.79 1.43
CA ASP A 408 41.41 -12.65 0.33
C ASP A 408 42.65 -13.59 0.46
N SER A 409 42.39 -14.82 0.90
CA SER A 409 43.37 -15.88 1.19
C SER A 409 44.48 -15.49 2.18
N SER A 410 44.20 -14.62 3.15
CA SER A 410 45.16 -14.24 4.19
C SER A 410 44.46 -13.84 5.50
N TRP A 411 45.20 -13.92 6.60
CA TRP A 411 44.76 -13.39 7.89
C TRP A 411 45.08 -11.91 7.99
N TYR A 412 44.12 -11.14 8.47
CA TYR A 412 44.27 -9.74 8.86
C TYR A 412 43.89 -9.62 10.32
N TYR A 413 44.39 -8.59 10.98
CA TYR A 413 43.94 -8.22 12.31
C TYR A 413 43.41 -6.79 12.29
N PHE A 414 42.24 -6.58 12.89
CA PHE A 414 41.63 -5.27 13.07
C PHE A 414 41.59 -4.97 14.57
N TYR A 415 42.06 -3.79 14.97
CA TYR A 415 41.91 -3.34 16.36
C TYR A 415 40.42 -3.18 16.73
N ASP A 416 40.11 -2.99 18.01
CA ASP A 416 38.72 -2.75 18.46
C ASP A 416 38.08 -1.50 17.82
N SER A 417 38.91 -0.57 17.37
CA SER A 417 38.49 0.60 16.57
C SER A 417 38.14 0.26 15.11
N GLY A 418 38.31 -1.00 14.68
CA GLY A 418 38.16 -1.48 13.32
C GLY A 418 39.33 -1.15 12.38
N VAL A 419 40.36 -0.43 12.87
CA VAL A 419 41.54 -0.11 12.05
C VAL A 419 42.37 -1.38 11.84
N MET A 420 42.67 -1.70 10.59
CA MET A 420 43.53 -2.80 10.18
C MET A 420 44.97 -2.58 10.68
N ALA A 421 45.54 -3.57 11.36
CA ALA A 421 46.90 -3.56 11.85
C ALA A 421 47.93 -3.69 10.71
N ARG A 422 49.10 -3.09 10.93
CA ARG A 422 50.29 -3.14 10.07
C ARG A 422 51.54 -3.20 10.96
N GLY A 423 52.59 -3.84 10.46
CA GLY A 423 53.84 -4.05 11.18
C GLY A 423 53.71 -5.04 12.33
N TRP A 424 54.54 -4.86 13.35
CA TRP A 424 54.53 -5.70 14.55
C TRP A 424 53.25 -5.51 15.37
N LEU A 425 52.55 -6.60 15.62
CA LEU A 425 51.38 -6.66 16.49
C LEU A 425 51.69 -7.56 17.68
N THR A 426 51.31 -7.16 18.88
CA THR A 426 51.45 -7.97 20.10
C THR A 426 50.08 -8.21 20.70
N ILE A 427 49.72 -9.48 20.91
CA ILE A 427 48.46 -9.87 21.56
C ILE A 427 48.83 -10.83 22.70
N GLY A 428 48.61 -10.40 23.94
CA GLY A 428 49.10 -11.13 25.11
C GLY A 428 50.62 -11.29 25.07
N ASN A 429 51.10 -12.54 25.09
CA ASN A 429 52.52 -12.88 25.06
C ASN A 429 53.06 -13.13 23.64
N ASP A 430 52.19 -13.13 22.63
CA ASP A 430 52.51 -13.52 21.26
C ASP A 430 52.72 -12.27 20.39
N ARG A 431 53.69 -12.36 19.48
CA ARG A 431 53.99 -11.32 18.50
C ARG A 431 53.74 -11.84 17.10
N TYR A 432 53.15 -11.00 16.25
CA TYR A 432 52.84 -11.26 14.86
C TYR A 432 53.40 -10.12 14.01
N PHE A 433 53.53 -10.35 12.72
CA PHE A 433 53.86 -9.29 11.76
C PHE A 433 52.82 -9.25 10.65
N LEU A 434 52.20 -8.09 10.47
CA LEU A 434 51.26 -7.80 9.40
C LEU A 434 52.01 -6.96 8.37
N GLY A 435 52.01 -7.37 7.11
CA GLY A 435 52.64 -6.59 6.04
C GLY A 435 51.96 -5.23 5.84
N ASP A 436 52.51 -4.39 4.96
CA ASP A 436 51.94 -3.06 4.67
C ASP A 436 50.53 -3.14 4.07
N ASN A 437 50.20 -4.23 3.40
CA ASN A 437 48.85 -4.53 2.92
C ASN A 437 47.92 -5.11 4.01
N GLY A 438 48.43 -5.37 5.21
CA GLY A 438 47.74 -5.94 6.36
C GLY A 438 47.78 -7.46 6.46
N ARG A 439 48.36 -8.15 5.48
CA ARG A 439 48.43 -9.62 5.46
C ARG A 439 49.40 -10.14 6.50
N MET A 440 48.96 -11.07 7.34
CA MET A 440 49.79 -11.76 8.30
C MET A 440 50.91 -12.53 7.59
N GLN A 441 52.14 -12.31 8.02
CA GLN A 441 53.31 -13.00 7.49
C GLN A 441 53.53 -14.32 8.24
N THR A 442 54.11 -15.29 7.54
CA THR A 442 54.57 -16.58 8.08
C THR A 442 55.92 -16.93 7.45
N GLY A 443 56.66 -17.85 8.08
CA GLY A 443 58.01 -18.22 7.67
C GLY A 443 59.07 -17.16 8.02
N TRP A 444 60.17 -17.16 7.27
CA TRP A 444 61.27 -16.23 7.45
C TRP A 444 60.90 -14.80 7.03
N LEU A 445 61.15 -13.83 7.92
CA LEU A 445 60.86 -12.41 7.74
C LEU A 445 62.12 -11.58 7.96
N SER A 446 62.47 -10.72 6.99
CA SER A 446 63.49 -9.68 7.16
C SER A 446 62.82 -8.35 7.50
N PHE A 447 63.22 -7.73 8.62
CA PHE A 447 62.71 -6.43 9.04
C PHE A 447 63.84 -5.61 9.67
N GLN A 448 64.08 -4.41 9.13
CA GLN A 448 65.13 -3.49 9.61
C GLN A 448 66.51 -4.15 9.77
N GLY A 449 66.90 -5.00 8.81
CA GLY A 449 68.19 -5.69 8.80
C GLY A 449 68.31 -6.85 9.79
N LYS A 450 67.21 -7.26 10.44
CA LYS A 450 67.15 -8.42 11.32
C LYS A 450 66.25 -9.50 10.73
N MET A 451 66.61 -10.76 10.95
CA MET A 451 65.83 -11.92 10.54
C MET A 451 65.00 -12.45 11.71
N TYR A 452 63.74 -12.76 11.42
CA TYR A 452 62.76 -13.33 12.33
C TYR A 452 62.13 -14.57 11.68
N TYR A 453 61.59 -15.48 12.48
CA TYR A 453 60.78 -16.59 11.97
C TYR A 453 59.39 -16.54 12.60
N LEU A 454 58.35 -16.51 11.77
CA LEU A 454 56.95 -16.60 12.19
C LEU A 454 56.43 -18.01 11.87
N TYR A 455 55.83 -18.69 12.85
CA TYR A 455 55.21 -19.99 12.62
C TYR A 455 54.04 -19.90 11.62
N SER A 456 53.50 -21.03 11.20
CA SER A 456 52.29 -21.07 10.35
C SER A 456 51.07 -20.42 11.00
N SER A 457 51.03 -20.36 12.34
CA SER A 457 50.04 -19.59 13.12
C SER A 457 50.30 -18.07 13.13
N GLY A 458 51.40 -17.61 12.54
CA GLY A 458 51.86 -16.22 12.54
C GLY A 458 52.62 -15.81 13.80
N VAL A 459 52.63 -16.63 14.86
CA VAL A 459 53.35 -16.33 16.10
C VAL A 459 54.85 -16.33 15.85
N MET A 460 55.52 -15.28 16.32
CA MET A 460 56.97 -15.13 16.24
C MET A 460 57.66 -16.16 17.14
N ALA A 461 58.56 -16.94 16.56
CA ALA A 461 59.45 -17.80 17.30
C ALA A 461 60.36 -16.99 18.24
N ARG A 462 60.64 -17.53 19.42
CA ARG A 462 61.62 -16.99 20.38
C ARG A 462 62.17 -18.13 21.24
N ASP A 463 63.38 -17.95 21.74
CA ASP A 463 64.07 -18.90 22.63
C ASP A 463 64.06 -20.35 22.09
N THR A 464 64.35 -20.50 20.80
CA THR A 464 64.23 -21.78 20.07
C THR A 464 65.22 -21.85 18.91
N ASN A 465 65.28 -22.99 18.23
CA ASN A 465 66.09 -23.20 17.03
C ASN A 465 65.20 -23.50 15.83
N ILE A 466 65.44 -22.82 14.70
CA ILE A 466 64.71 -23.01 13.44
C ILE A 466 65.72 -23.15 12.30
N GLU A 467 65.69 -24.28 11.59
CA GLU A 467 66.50 -24.51 10.38
C GLU A 467 67.99 -24.15 10.52
N GLY A 468 68.60 -24.47 11.67
CA GLY A 468 70.01 -24.18 11.96
C GLY A 468 70.32 -22.78 12.51
N TYR A 469 69.31 -21.94 12.73
CA TYR A 469 69.46 -20.65 13.39
C TYR A 469 68.95 -20.70 14.82
N ARG A 470 69.68 -20.08 15.75
CA ARG A 470 69.18 -19.84 17.11
C ARG A 470 68.37 -18.54 17.12
N ILE A 471 67.09 -18.64 17.47
CA ILE A 471 66.20 -17.50 17.65
C ILE A 471 66.25 -17.07 19.12
N ASN A 472 66.71 -15.86 19.40
CA ASN A 472 66.83 -15.36 20.77
C ASN A 472 65.48 -14.94 21.39
N HIS A 473 65.50 -14.50 22.65
CA HIS A 473 64.30 -14.03 23.38
C HIS A 473 63.51 -12.93 22.67
N ASN A 474 64.19 -12.09 21.88
CA ASN A 474 63.60 -11.00 21.13
C ASN A 474 63.12 -11.42 19.72
N GLY A 475 63.23 -12.71 19.38
CA GLY A 475 62.82 -13.27 18.09
C GLY A 475 63.85 -13.12 16.97
N VAL A 476 65.04 -12.60 17.26
CA VAL A 476 66.07 -12.36 16.24
C VAL A 476 66.88 -13.62 16.01
N ALA A 477 67.00 -14.03 14.75
CA ALA A 477 67.82 -15.15 14.34
C ALA A 477 69.31 -14.79 14.36
N VAL A 478 70.11 -15.68 14.94
CA VAL A 478 71.57 -15.61 14.95
C VAL A 478 72.08 -16.92 14.36
N GLU A 479 72.99 -16.84 13.39
CA GLU A 479 73.62 -18.03 12.80
C GLU A 479 74.27 -18.86 13.90
N PHE A 480 74.07 -20.18 13.85
CA PHE A 480 74.93 -21.08 14.60
C PHE A 480 76.34 -20.91 14.05
N GLY A 481 77.22 -20.29 14.84
CA GLY A 481 78.63 -20.25 14.50
C GLY A 481 79.12 -21.67 14.25
N SER A 482 79.69 -21.93 13.07
CA SER A 482 80.54 -23.08 12.79
C SER A 482 81.84 -22.95 13.58
N GLY A 483 81.74 -22.93 14.90
CA GLY A 483 82.81 -22.66 15.85
C GLY A 483 82.58 -23.50 17.10
N VAL A 484 83.52 -24.40 17.33
CA VAL A 484 83.49 -25.47 18.31
C VAL A 484 83.55 -24.95 19.77
N TYR A 485 82.93 -25.73 20.68
CA TYR A 485 83.20 -25.95 22.12
C TYR A 485 82.32 -25.23 23.17
N PRO A 486 82.21 -25.80 24.39
CA PRO A 486 81.96 -27.21 24.73
C PRO A 486 80.74 -27.34 25.67
N TYR A 487 80.24 -28.56 25.82
CA TYR A 487 79.48 -28.96 27.01
C TYR A 487 80.23 -28.52 28.28
N LYS A 488 79.56 -27.79 29.17
CA LYS A 488 79.81 -27.87 30.61
C LYS A 488 78.51 -28.25 31.30
N ASN A 489 78.47 -29.50 31.73
CA ASN A 489 77.72 -29.90 32.91
C ASN A 489 78.26 -29.08 34.09
N GLU A 490 77.38 -28.43 34.83
CA GLU A 490 77.57 -28.16 36.25
C GLU A 490 76.25 -28.49 36.95
N GLU A 491 76.17 -29.72 37.46
CA GLU A 491 75.37 -30.04 38.62
C GLU A 491 75.97 -29.37 39.87
N ALA A 492 75.08 -29.10 40.83
CA ALA A 492 75.31 -28.93 42.27
C ALA A 492 75.93 -27.62 42.79
N ALA A 493 75.07 -26.83 43.45
CA ALA A 493 75.18 -26.57 44.90
C ALA A 493 73.78 -26.38 45.49
#